data_AF-A0A7W0PMN7-F1
#
_entry.id   AF-A0A7W0PMN7-F1
#
_cell.length_a   1.000
_cell.length_b   1.000
_cell.length_c   1.000
_cell.angle_alpha   90.00
_cell.angle_beta   90.00
_cell.angle_gamma   90.00
#
_symmetry.space_group_name_H-M   'P 1'
#
loop_
_entity.id
_entity.type
_entity.pdbx_description
1 polymer ?
#
loop_
_entity_poly.entity_id
_entity_poly.type
_entity_poly.pdbx_seq_one_letter_code
_entity_poly.pdbx_strand_id
1 'polypeptide(L)'
;MPTRRAYIPVRPDEATYHTLVNDFLSGVPYVAKCLLRDELLPAKWCLDHDMRDVYLRPMLEWRMECSHDGSVSTGSLGKGLKTRLPPDL
;
A
#
# COMPACT_ATOMS: atom_id res chain seq x y z
N MET A 1 18.36 -25.67 3.88
CA MET A 1 18.53 -24.20 3.98
C MET A 1 17.26 -23.53 3.48
N PRO A 2 16.64 -22.58 4.20
CA PRO A 2 15.39 -21.99 3.74
C PRO A 2 15.69 -20.98 2.63
N THR A 3 15.23 -21.27 1.42
CA THR A 3 15.23 -20.37 0.28
C THR A 3 14.28 -19.22 0.58
N ARG A 4 14.82 -18.07 1.00
CA ARG A 4 14.07 -16.82 1.18
C ARG A 4 13.64 -16.34 -0.21
N ARG A 5 12.52 -16.85 -0.72
CA ARG A 5 11.88 -16.30 -1.92
C ARG A 5 11.48 -14.86 -1.58
N ALA A 6 12.17 -13.90 -2.20
CA ALA A 6 11.77 -12.52 -2.12
C ALA A 6 10.35 -12.39 -2.69
N TYR A 7 9.48 -11.65 -2.01
CA TYR A 7 8.15 -11.37 -2.52
C TYR A 7 8.31 -10.41 -3.71
N ILE A 8 7.92 -10.88 -4.90
CA ILE A 8 7.86 -10.05 -6.10
C ILE A 8 6.39 -9.70 -6.27
N PRO A 9 5.99 -8.42 -6.11
CA PRO A 9 4.63 -7.98 -6.35
C PRO A 9 4.34 -8.19 -7.83
N VAL A 10 3.32 -8.99 -8.12
CA VAL A 10 2.84 -9.12 -9.50
C VAL A 10 2.12 -7.82 -9.85
N ARG A 11 2.39 -7.29 -11.05
CA ARG A 11 1.68 -6.13 -11.59
C ARG A 11 0.17 -6.41 -11.57
N PRO A 12 -0.65 -5.50 -11.02
CA PRO A 12 -2.08 -5.72 -10.97
C PRO A 12 -2.66 -5.62 -12.37
N ASP A 13 -3.79 -6.28 -12.61
CA ASP A 13 -4.66 -5.89 -13.71
C ASP A 13 -5.30 -4.51 -13.41
N GLU A 14 -5.82 -3.88 -14.48
CA GLU A 14 -6.40 -2.55 -14.39
C GLU A 14 -7.60 -2.50 -13.42
N ALA A 15 -8.44 -3.54 -13.41
CA ALA A 15 -9.62 -3.58 -12.55
C ALA A 15 -9.25 -3.63 -11.06
N THR A 16 -8.24 -4.41 -10.71
CA THR A 16 -7.68 -4.53 -9.36
C THR A 16 -7.08 -3.20 -8.91
N TYR A 17 -6.32 -2.53 -9.79
CA TYR A 17 -5.78 -1.21 -9.50
C TYR A 17 -6.88 -0.18 -9.21
N HIS A 18 -7.88 -0.06 -10.09
CA HIS A 18 -8.99 0.87 -9.89
C HIS A 18 -9.79 0.57 -8.62
N THR A 19 -9.97 -0.72 -8.30
CA THR A 19 -10.65 -1.14 -7.06
C THR A 19 -9.87 -0.67 -5.83
N LEU A 20 -8.56 -0.93 -5.77
CA LEU A 20 -7.74 -0.47 -4.64
C LEU A 20 -7.71 1.05 -4.49
N VAL A 21 -7.64 1.78 -5.60
CA VAL A 21 -7.69 3.25 -5.59
C VAL A 21 -9.03 3.73 -5.05
N ASN A 22 -10.14 3.14 -5.52
CA ASN A 22 -11.47 3.48 -5.05
C ASN A 22 -11.66 3.18 -3.55
N ASP A 23 -11.16 2.04 -3.08
CA ASP A 23 -11.24 1.64 -1.68
C ASP A 23 -10.39 2.56 -0.79
N PHE A 24 -9.20 2.94 -1.24
CA PHE A 24 -8.37 3.92 -0.55
C PHE A 24 -9.09 5.27 -0.41
N LEU A 25 -9.65 5.78 -1.52
CA LEU A 25 -10.36 7.06 -1.52
C LEU A 25 -11.65 7.02 -0.70
N SER A 26 -12.30 5.86 -0.62
CA SER A 26 -13.48 5.65 0.24
C SER A 26 -13.13 5.54 1.73
N GLY A 27 -11.92 5.08 2.06
CA GLY A 27 -11.40 5.05 3.43
C GLY A 27 -11.16 6.45 4.01
N VAL A 28 -10.76 7.43 3.20
CA VAL A 28 -10.51 8.81 3.63
C VAL A 28 -11.71 9.46 4.35
N PRO A 29 -12.91 9.54 3.73
CA PRO A 29 -14.07 10.12 4.41
C PRO A 29 -14.55 9.28 5.59
N TYR A 30 -14.32 7.96 5.61
CA TYR A 30 -14.65 7.11 6.75
C TYR A 30 -13.78 7.47 7.97
N VAL A 31 -12.46 7.54 7.80
CA VAL A 31 -11.55 7.95 8.87
C VAL A 31 -11.86 9.37 9.35
N ALA A 32 -12.11 10.31 8.43
CA ALA A 32 -12.51 11.66 8.78
C ALA A 32 -13.79 11.69 9.63
N LYS A 33 -14.80 10.90 9.25
CA LYS A 33 -16.05 10.76 10.01
C LYS A 33 -15.84 10.19 11.40
N CYS A 34 -14.98 9.17 11.55
CA CYS A 34 -14.66 8.60 12.87
C CYS A 34 -13.92 9.61 13.75
N LEU A 35 -12.97 10.36 13.19
CA LEU A 35 -12.27 11.43 13.93
C LEU A 35 -13.23 12.54 14.39
N LEU A 36 -14.20 12.94 13.57
CA LEU A 36 -15.23 13.91 13.95
C LEU A 36 -16.18 13.44 15.06
N ARG A 37 -16.20 12.13 15.35
CA ARG A 37 -17.05 11.51 16.37
C ARG A 37 -16.26 11.03 17.60
N ASP A 38 -14.97 11.38 17.67
CA ASP A 38 -14.05 10.85 18.68
C ASP A 38 -13.96 9.31 18.71
N GLU A 39 -14.27 8.65 17.59
CA GLU A 39 -14.16 7.19 17.41
C GLU A 39 -12.71 6.82 17.07
N LEU A 40 -11.81 6.96 18.04
CA LEU A 40 -10.36 6.83 17.83
C LEU A 40 -9.91 5.40 17.46
N LEU A 41 -10.55 4.36 18.01
CA LEU A 41 -10.17 2.97 17.71
C LEU A 41 -10.49 2.58 16.26
N PRO A 42 -11.71 2.82 15.74
CA PRO A 42 -12.00 2.61 14.31
C PRO A 42 -11.14 3.45 13.38
N ALA A 43 -10.92 4.73 13.72
CA ALA A 43 -10.08 5.62 12.93
C ALA A 43 -8.64 5.09 12.83
N LYS A 44 -8.05 4.67 13.96
CA LYS A 44 -6.71 4.09 14.00
C LYS A 44 -6.62 2.80 13.21
N TRP A 45 -7.59 1.90 13.38
CA TRP A 45 -7.59 0.61 12.69
C TRP A 45 -7.69 0.79 11.17
N CYS A 46 -8.65 1.59 10.69
CA CYS A 46 -8.81 1.83 9.26
C CYS A 46 -7.58 2.53 8.66
N LEU A 47 -6.99 3.49 9.37
CA LEU A 47 -5.80 4.20 8.90
C LEU A 47 -4.56 3.30 8.84
N ASP A 48 -4.29 2.54 9.91
CA ASP A 48 -3.08 1.72 10.01
C ASP A 48 -3.19 0.41 9.20
N HIS A 49 -4.37 -0.22 9.17
CA HIS A 49 -4.57 -1.50 8.49
C HIS A 49 -5.05 -1.32 7.06
N ASP A 50 -6.27 -0.82 6.86
CA ASP A 50 -6.86 -0.77 5.52
C ASP A 50 -6.08 0.18 4.62
N MET A 51 -6.00 1.45 5.03
CA MET A 51 -5.43 2.51 4.19
C MET A 51 -3.94 2.32 3.95
N ARG A 52 -3.15 2.06 5.02
CA ARG A 52 -1.69 1.94 4.89
C ARG A 52 -1.27 0.56 4.34
N ASP A 53 -1.74 -0.51 4.97
CA ASP A 53 -1.23 -1.84 4.70
C ASP A 53 -1.97 -2.52 3.54
N VAL A 54 -3.29 -2.43 3.49
CA VAL A 54 -4.09 -3.14 2.46
C VAL A 54 -4.08 -2.37 1.14
N TYR A 55 -4.16 -1.05 1.16
CA TYR A 55 -4.28 -0.25 -0.07
C TYR A 55 -2.98 0.44 -0.49
N LEU A 56 -2.41 1.29 0.36
CA LEU A 56 -1.28 2.15 -0.04
C LEU A 56 -0.01 1.34 -0.31
N ARG A 57 0.32 0.36 0.55
CA ARG A 57 1.53 -0.45 0.39
C ARG A 57 1.57 -1.17 -0.97
N PRO A 58 0.55 -1.95 -1.40
CA PRO A 58 0.57 -2.57 -2.72
C PRO A 58 0.70 -1.58 -3.86
N MET A 59 0.01 -0.42 -3.80
CA MET A 59 0.14 0.61 -4.84
C MET A 59 1.56 1.16 -4.95
N LEU A 60 2.24 1.37 -3.83
CA LEU A 60 3.63 1.81 -3.79
C LEU A 60 4.60 0.73 -4.30
N GLU A 61 4.34 -0.53 -3.96
CA GLU A 61 5.09 -1.68 -4.47
C GLU A 61 4.94 -1.80 -6.00
N TRP A 62 3.74 -1.63 -6.54
CA TRP A 62 3.50 -1.61 -8.00
C TRP A 62 4.17 -0.43 -8.69
N ARG A 63 4.14 0.77 -8.08
CA ARG A 63 4.83 1.94 -8.63
C ARG A 63 6.34 1.73 -8.69
N MET A 64 6.92 1.06 -7.68
CA MET A 64 8.33 0.72 -7.67
C MET A 64 8.69 -0.26 -8.80
N GLU A 65 7.88 -1.31 -9.00
CA GLU A 65 8.04 -2.29 -10.09
C GLU A 65 7.96 -1.60 -11.47
N CYS A 66 6.98 -0.72 -11.68
CA CYS A 66 6.86 0.07 -12.91
C CYS A 66 8.05 1.02 -13.15
N SER A 67 8.72 1.49 -12.09
CA SER A 67 9.87 2.40 -12.21
C SER A 67 11.21 1.68 -12.45
N HIS A 68 11.27 0.37 -12.19
CA HIS A 68 12.49 -0.45 -12.27
C HIS A 68 12.39 -1.59 -13.31
N ASP A 69 11.46 -1.48 -14.27
CA ASP A 69 11.22 -2.46 -15.35
C ASP A 69 11.14 -3.93 -14.87
N GLY A 70 10.59 -4.18 -13.68
CA GLY A 70 10.43 -5.54 -13.15
C GLY A 70 11.71 -6.24 -12.68
N SER A 71 12.83 -5.52 -12.50
CA SER A 71 14.14 -6.11 -12.18
C SER A 71 14.41 -6.25 -10.67
N VAL A 72 13.56 -5.70 -9.80
CA VAL A 72 13.92 -5.47 -8.39
C VAL A 72 12.88 -6.02 -7.43
N SER A 73 13.17 -7.17 -6.80
CA SER A 73 12.30 -7.73 -5.76
C SER A 73 12.05 -6.73 -4.63
N THR A 74 10.79 -6.40 -4.34
CA THR A 74 10.45 -5.69 -3.09
C THR A 74 10.92 -6.52 -1.90
N GLY A 75 11.62 -5.91 -0.95
CA GLY A 75 11.82 -6.56 0.34
C GLY A 75 10.45 -6.79 0.99
N SER A 76 10.31 -7.91 1.72
CA SER A 76 9.09 -8.24 2.48
C SER A 76 8.49 -7.02 3.20
N LEU A 77 7.17 -6.82 3.06
CA LEU A 77 6.38 -5.82 3.79
C LEU A 77 6.84 -4.36 3.56
N GLY A 78 7.03 -3.95 2.30
CA GLY A 78 7.48 -2.59 1.99
C GLY A 78 8.92 -2.27 2.43
N LYS A 79 9.72 -3.28 2.81
CA LYS A 79 11.15 -3.08 3.11
C LYS A 79 11.88 -2.62 1.85
N GLY A 80 12.37 -1.39 1.90
CA GLY A 80 13.07 -0.75 0.78
C GLY A 80 12.24 0.27 0.02
N LEU A 81 10.94 0.42 0.32
CA LEU A 81 10.10 1.47 -0.29
C LEU A 81 10.70 2.86 -0.05
N LYS A 82 11.08 3.19 1.19
CA LYS A 82 11.71 4.49 1.53
C LYS A 82 13.02 4.78 0.80
N THR A 83 13.75 3.76 0.35
CA THR A 83 15.05 3.92 -0.32
C THR A 83 14.95 3.88 -1.85
N ARG A 84 13.86 3.33 -2.37
CA ARG A 84 13.65 3.06 -3.81
C ARG A 84 12.55 3.92 -4.41
N LEU A 85 11.72 4.53 -3.58
CA LEU A 85 10.83 5.60 -3.99
C LEU A 85 11.54 6.95 -3.90
N PRO A 86 11.19 7.89 -4.78
CA PRO A 86 11.59 9.28 -4.65
C PRO A 86 11.24 9.84 -3.26
N PRO A 87 12.07 10.70 -2.67
CA PRO A 87 11.87 11.23 -1.30
C PRO A 87 10.66 12.17 -1.17
N ASP A 88 10.05 12.56 -2.28
CA ASP A 88 8.88 13.45 -2.38
C ASP A 88 7.53 12.71 -2.33
N LEU A 89 7.52 11.38 -2.20
CA LEU A 89 6.32 10.57 -1.88
C LEU A 89 6.30 10.08 -0.44
#